data_AF-A0A0K9HB71-F1
#
_entry.id   AF-A0A0K9HB71-F1
#
_cell.length_a   1.000
_cell.length_b   1.000
_cell.length_c   1.000
_cell.angle_alpha   90.00
_cell.angle_beta   90.00
_cell.angle_gamma   90.00
#
_symmetry.space_group_name_H-M   'P 1'
#
loop_
_entity.id
_entity.type
_entity.pdbx_description
1 polymer ?
#
loop_
_entity_poly.entity_id
_entity_poly.type
_entity_poly.pdbx_seq_one_letter_code
_entity_poly.pdbx_strand_id
1 'polypeptide(L)'
;MMELIEEAARQGWTVASLKHHGHGGTPSLSEKQKDSDRHRQAGALAAGVEGGGVLQITAAKENWQLEEILALYRSLPVDLLLVEGYKQAEHPKIVLIKEEKELNLLDQLQNIQAVISWQPLSIKNQGYPVFLLEEKETYKSWFVRYVKDCFFAQ
;
A
#
# COMPACT_ATOMS: atom_id res chain seq x y z
N MET A 1 7.68 -3.01 -0.52
CA MET A 1 6.54 -2.70 -1.40
C MET A 1 6.88 -2.92 -2.87
N MET A 2 7.94 -2.31 -3.42
CA MET A 2 8.32 -2.48 -4.83
C MET A 2 8.43 -3.95 -5.27
N GLU A 3 9.12 -4.79 -4.49
CA GLU A 3 9.25 -6.24 -4.75
C GLU A 3 7.90 -6.96 -4.94
N LEU A 4 6.85 -6.56 -4.20
CA LEU A 4 5.51 -7.17 -4.31
C LEU A 4 4.71 -6.59 -5.48
N ILE A 5 4.92 -5.31 -5.83
CA ILE A 5 4.32 -4.68 -7.02
C ILE A 5 4.88 -5.35 -8.27
N GLU A 6 6.20 -5.52 -8.36
CA GLU A 6 6.86 -6.18 -9.48
C GLU A 6 6.46 -7.64 -9.59
N GLU A 7 6.34 -8.35 -8.47
CA GLU A 7 5.83 -9.72 -8.43
C GLU A 7 4.39 -9.80 -8.95
N ALA A 8 3.48 -8.96 -8.44
CA ALA A 8 2.08 -8.92 -8.88
C ALA A 8 1.96 -8.63 -10.39
N ALA A 9 2.69 -7.64 -10.88
CA ALA A 9 2.73 -7.31 -12.31
C ALA A 9 3.23 -8.50 -13.15
N ARG A 10 4.23 -9.25 -12.67
CA ARG A 10 4.75 -10.44 -13.36
C ARG A 10 3.74 -11.59 -13.42
N GLN A 11 2.82 -11.67 -12.45
CA GLN A 11 1.69 -12.60 -12.49
C GLN A 11 0.58 -12.16 -13.46
N GLY A 12 0.69 -10.98 -14.08
CA GLY A 12 -0.31 -10.42 -14.99
C GLY A 12 -1.45 -9.68 -14.28
N TRP A 13 -1.31 -9.36 -12.99
CA TRP A 13 -2.30 -8.58 -12.25
C TRP A 13 -2.13 -7.08 -12.50
N THR A 14 -3.25 -6.39 -12.66
CA THR A 14 -3.30 -4.93 -12.68
C THR A 14 -3.20 -4.41 -11.26
N VAL A 15 -2.02 -3.93 -10.86
CA VAL A 15 -1.72 -3.52 -9.48
C VAL A 15 -1.74 -2.00 -9.31
N ALA A 16 -2.43 -1.54 -8.27
CA ALA A 16 -2.36 -0.17 -7.76
C ALA A 16 -1.56 -0.10 -6.46
N SER A 17 -1.02 1.07 -6.15
CA SER A 17 -0.34 1.31 -4.88
C SER A 17 -0.78 2.63 -4.23
N LEU A 18 -0.97 2.60 -2.91
CA LEU A 18 -1.27 3.76 -2.08
C LEU A 18 -0.26 3.84 -0.95
N LYS A 19 0.34 5.01 -0.75
CA LYS A 19 1.25 5.27 0.38
C LYS A 19 0.74 6.42 1.23
N HIS A 20 0.69 6.19 2.54
CA HIS A 20 0.39 7.23 3.52
C HIS A 20 1.66 7.95 3.98
N HIS A 21 1.66 9.28 3.97
CA HIS A 21 2.78 10.09 4.43
C HIS A 21 2.74 10.23 5.97
N GLY A 22 3.31 9.25 6.67
CA GLY A 22 3.19 9.11 8.14
C GLY A 22 3.89 10.17 9.00
N HIS A 23 4.54 11.18 8.42
CA HIS A 23 5.25 12.24 9.16
C HIS A 23 4.57 13.60 9.10
N GLY A 24 3.34 13.67 8.57
CA GLY A 24 2.69 14.95 8.27
C GLY A 24 3.36 15.66 7.09
N GLY A 25 2.63 16.60 6.49
CA GLY A 25 3.07 17.31 5.29
C GLY A 25 2.36 16.84 4.02
N THR A 26 2.32 17.74 3.03
CA THR A 26 1.75 17.46 1.72
C THR A 26 2.73 16.66 0.87
N PRO A 27 2.26 15.74 0.02
CA PRO A 27 3.10 15.15 -1.03
C PRO A 27 3.81 16.24 -1.82
N SER A 28 5.03 15.99 -2.27
CA SER A 28 5.76 16.93 -3.11
C SER A 28 5.01 17.14 -4.42
N LEU A 29 4.31 18.27 -4.51
CA LEU A 29 3.78 18.75 -5.77
C LEU A 29 4.97 19.34 -6.54
N SER A 30 5.19 18.87 -7.77
CA SER A 30 6.29 19.38 -8.59
C SER A 30 6.24 20.91 -8.66
N GLU A 31 7.37 21.59 -8.44
CA GLU A 31 7.47 23.06 -8.37
C GLU A 31 7.07 23.80 -9.66
N LYS A 32 6.84 23.07 -10.76
CA LYS A 32 6.32 23.64 -12.00
C LYS A 32 4.80 23.79 -11.87
N GLN A 33 4.34 25.02 -11.63
CA GLN A 33 2.92 25.40 -11.69
C GLN A 33 2.32 24.99 -13.04
N LYS A 34 1.69 23.82 -13.09
CA LYS A 34 0.92 23.35 -14.25
C LYS A 34 -0.51 23.87 -14.14
N ASP A 35 -1.28 23.85 -15.23
CA ASP A 35 -2.68 24.33 -15.22
C ASP A 35 -3.55 23.65 -14.14
N SER A 36 -3.25 22.39 -13.80
CA SER A 36 -3.88 21.69 -12.67
C SER A 36 -3.70 22.41 -11.33
N ASP A 37 -2.56 23.06 -11.09
CA ASP A 37 -2.32 23.82 -9.85
C ASP A 37 -3.09 25.15 -9.86
N ARG A 38 -3.18 25.79 -11.04
CA ARG A 38 -3.99 27.01 -11.22
C ARG A 38 -5.48 26.73 -11.00
N HIS A 39 -5.98 25.58 -11.45
CA HIS A 39 -7.36 25.17 -11.20
C HIS A 39 -7.64 24.99 -9.69
N ARG A 40 -6.72 24.38 -8.93
CA ARG A 40 -6.86 24.25 -7.47
C ARG A 40 -6.82 25.61 -6.77
N GLN A 41 -5.90 26.50 -7.17
CA GLN A 41 -5.82 27.86 -6.62
C GLN A 41 -7.08 28.68 -6.92
N ALA A 42 -7.76 28.40 -8.05
CA ALA A 42 -9.04 28.98 -8.39
C ALA A 42 -10.23 28.42 -7.59
N GLY A 43 -10.00 27.45 -6.69
CA GLY A 43 -11.02 26.88 -5.80
C GLY A 43 -11.51 25.48 -6.18
N ALA A 44 -10.91 24.83 -7.18
CA ALA A 44 -11.26 23.44 -7.49
C ALA A 44 -10.80 22.49 -6.38
N LEU A 45 -11.73 21.66 -5.87
CA LEU A 45 -11.42 20.55 -4.94
C LEU A 45 -10.39 19.58 -5.55
N ALA A 46 -10.58 19.26 -6.83
CA ALA A 46 -9.73 18.36 -7.59
C ALA A 46 -9.42 18.95 -8.97
N ALA A 47 -8.20 18.70 -9.44
CA ALA A 47 -7.76 19.06 -10.77
C ALA A 47 -6.96 17.91 -11.37
N GLY A 48 -7.17 17.64 -12.65
CA GLY A 48 -6.46 16.58 -13.36
C GLY A 48 -5.90 17.04 -14.70
N VAL A 49 -4.92 16.29 -15.18
CA VAL A 49 -4.37 16.39 -16.54
C VAL A 49 -4.27 14.98 -17.12
N GLU A 50 -4.69 14.84 -18.36
CA GLU A 50 -4.60 13.59 -19.12
C GLU A 50 -3.83 13.85 -20.42
N GLY A 51 -3.02 12.88 -20.81
CA GLY A 51 -2.40 12.83 -22.13
C GLY A 51 -1.55 11.58 -22.29
N GLY A 52 -1.60 10.97 -23.47
CA GLY A 52 -0.80 9.78 -23.78
C GLY A 52 -1.18 8.55 -22.95
N GLY A 53 -2.44 8.45 -22.49
CA GLY A 53 -2.91 7.34 -21.68
C GLY A 53 -2.53 7.43 -20.19
N VAL A 54 -1.99 8.58 -19.76
CA VAL A 54 -1.65 8.83 -18.35
C VAL A 54 -2.59 9.89 -17.80
N LEU A 55 -3.25 9.55 -16.69
CA LEU A 55 -4.09 10.46 -15.92
C LEU A 55 -3.39 10.82 -14.61
N GLN A 56 -3.20 12.11 -14.36
CA GLN A 56 -2.74 12.64 -13.07
C GLN A 56 -3.86 13.44 -12.44
N ILE A 57 -4.27 13.10 -11.22
CA ILE A 57 -5.28 13.84 -10.45
C ILE A 57 -4.64 14.29 -9.15
N THR A 58 -4.86 15.55 -8.77
CA THR A 58 -4.61 16.05 -7.43
C THR A 58 -5.92 16.54 -6.83
N ALA A 59 -6.25 16.06 -5.64
CA ALA A 59 -7.41 16.49 -4.88
C ALA A 59 -7.01 16.89 -3.47
N ALA A 60 -7.51 18.03 -3.00
CA ALA A 60 -7.18 18.59 -1.70
C ALA A 60 -8.45 18.76 -0.84
N LYS A 61 -8.37 18.28 0.39
CA LYS A 61 -9.35 18.50 1.46
C LYS A 61 -8.62 18.43 2.80
N GLU A 62 -9.23 18.90 3.87
CA GLU A 62 -8.60 18.94 5.20
C GLU A 62 -8.08 17.57 5.66
N ASN A 63 -8.88 16.51 5.50
CA ASN A 63 -8.50 15.18 5.95
C ASN A 63 -9.14 14.07 5.12
N TRP A 64 -8.34 13.31 4.38
CA TRP A 64 -8.78 12.10 3.69
C TRP A 64 -8.86 10.91 4.64
N GLN A 65 -10.03 10.28 4.73
CA GLN A 65 -10.19 8.96 5.33
C GLN A 65 -9.74 7.87 4.35
N LEU A 66 -9.24 6.75 4.86
CA LEU A 66 -8.79 5.63 4.03
C LEU A 66 -9.93 5.14 3.13
N GLU A 67 -11.13 4.97 3.66
CA GLU A 67 -12.29 4.44 2.96
C GLU A 67 -12.70 5.29 1.75
N GLU A 68 -12.53 6.62 1.85
CA GLU A 68 -12.80 7.55 0.75
C GLU A 68 -11.77 7.37 -0.38
N ILE A 69 -10.50 7.19 -0.02
CA ILE A 69 -9.44 6.91 -0.99
C ILE A 69 -9.68 5.53 -1.64
N LEU A 70 -10.03 4.51 -0.84
CA LEU A 70 -10.33 3.17 -1.35
C LEU A 70 -11.51 3.17 -2.34
N ALA A 71 -12.53 4.01 -2.11
CA ALA A 71 -13.63 4.18 -3.06
C ALA A 71 -13.16 4.68 -4.43
N LEU A 72 -12.15 5.58 -4.47
CA LEU A 72 -11.53 6.02 -5.72
C LEU A 72 -10.79 4.86 -6.41
N TYR A 73 -9.97 4.10 -5.69
CA TYR A 73 -9.26 2.96 -6.26
C TYR A 73 -10.18 1.86 -6.77
N ARG A 74 -11.33 1.63 -6.12
CA ARG A 74 -12.34 0.66 -6.59
C ARG A 74 -12.96 1.03 -7.93
N SER A 75 -12.88 2.29 -8.35
CA SER A 75 -13.35 2.72 -9.68
C SER A 75 -12.33 2.45 -10.79
N LEU A 76 -11.08 2.11 -10.44
CA LEU A 76 -10.05 1.74 -11.40
C LEU A 76 -10.16 0.24 -11.72
N PRO A 77 -9.85 -0.19 -12.95
CA PRO A 77 -9.84 -1.59 -13.33
C PRO A 77 -8.57 -2.28 -12.78
N VAL A 78 -8.49 -2.44 -11.46
CA VAL A 78 -7.32 -3.01 -10.77
C VAL A 78 -7.71 -4.28 -10.03
N ASP A 79 -6.84 -5.30 -10.12
CA ASP A 79 -7.03 -6.59 -9.45
C ASP A 79 -6.55 -6.53 -7.99
N LEU A 80 -5.53 -5.71 -7.72
CA LEU A 80 -4.87 -5.64 -6.42
C LEU A 80 -4.49 -4.19 -6.07
N LEU A 81 -4.81 -3.76 -4.84
CA LEU A 81 -4.30 -2.53 -4.25
C LEU A 81 -3.35 -2.86 -3.09
N LEU A 82 -2.10 -2.43 -3.21
CA LEU A 82 -1.12 -2.49 -2.11
C LEU A 82 -1.11 -1.16 -1.36
N VAL A 83 -1.27 -1.21 -0.03
CA VAL A 83 -1.29 -0.02 0.83
C VAL A 83 -0.10 -0.01 1.78
N GLU A 84 0.72 1.04 1.73
CA GLU A 84 1.79 1.32 2.70
C GLU A 84 1.31 2.34 3.73
N GLY A 85 1.20 1.93 5.00
CA GLY A 85 0.70 2.76 6.08
C GLY A 85 -0.61 2.24 6.66
N TYR A 86 -1.43 3.13 7.23
CA TYR A 86 -2.73 2.79 7.83
C TYR A 86 -2.70 1.53 8.70
N LYS A 87 -1.71 1.42 9.60
CA LYS A 87 -1.44 0.19 10.36
C LYS A 87 -2.67 -0.35 11.09
N GLN A 88 -3.54 0.54 11.55
CA GLN A 88 -4.76 0.22 12.30
C GLN A 88 -5.95 -0.19 11.43
N ALA A 89 -5.85 -0.14 10.10
CA ALA A 89 -6.91 -0.60 9.22
C ALA A 89 -7.09 -2.12 9.32
N GLU A 90 -8.32 -2.59 9.21
CA GLU A 90 -8.68 -4.01 9.39
C GLU A 90 -8.30 -4.90 8.19
N HIS A 91 -7.70 -4.34 7.13
CA HIS A 91 -7.30 -5.08 5.94
C HIS A 91 -6.18 -6.11 6.22
N PRO A 92 -6.10 -7.20 5.43
CA PRO A 92 -5.01 -8.16 5.55
C PRO A 92 -3.66 -7.48 5.31
N LYS A 93 -2.70 -7.72 6.20
CA LYS A 93 -1.43 -6.97 6.19
C LYS A 93 -0.20 -7.85 6.37
N ILE A 94 0.89 -7.44 5.72
CA ILE A 94 2.24 -7.94 5.94
C ILE A 94 2.95 -6.93 6.82
N VAL A 95 3.46 -7.36 7.98
CA VAL A 95 4.15 -6.46 8.92
C VAL A 95 5.66 -6.55 8.71
N LEU A 96 6.32 -5.40 8.55
CA LEU A 96 7.77 -5.31 8.50
C LEU A 96 8.31 -4.99 9.89
N ILE A 97 9.22 -5.81 10.40
CA ILE A 97 9.88 -5.63 11.71
C ILE A 97 11.38 -5.50 11.49
N LYS A 98 11.98 -4.38 11.87
CA LYS A 98 13.42 -4.18 11.69
C LYS A 98 14.20 -4.65 12.91
N GLU A 99 13.66 -4.41 14.09
CA GLU A 99 14.34 -4.68 15.36
C GLU A 99 13.42 -5.38 16.36
N GLU A 100 14.00 -6.11 17.32
CA GLU A 100 13.25 -6.84 18.35
C GLU A 100 12.34 -5.92 19.19
N LYS A 101 12.73 -4.65 19.40
CA LYS A 101 11.93 -3.66 20.13
C LYS A 101 10.58 -3.35 19.47
N GLU A 102 10.42 -3.65 18.19
CA GLU A 102 9.18 -3.43 17.43
C GLU A 102 8.24 -4.64 17.50
N LEU A 103 8.63 -5.76 18.15
CA LEU A 103 7.77 -6.96 18.25
C LEU A 103 6.44 -6.69 18.95
N ASN A 104 6.40 -5.72 19.87
CA ASN A 104 5.16 -5.28 20.53
C ASN A 104 4.13 -4.68 19.55
N LEU A 105 4.54 -4.31 18.33
CA LEU A 105 3.63 -3.89 17.27
C LEU A 105 2.71 -5.04 16.86
N LEU A 106 3.19 -6.29 16.87
CA LEU A 106 2.39 -7.44 16.46
C LEU A 106 1.17 -7.64 17.37
N ASP A 107 1.30 -7.32 18.66
CA ASP A 107 0.19 -7.40 19.62
C ASP A 107 -0.84 -6.27 19.48
N GLN A 108 -0.50 -5.21 18.73
CA GLN A 108 -1.34 -4.01 18.55
C GLN A 108 -2.06 -4.01 17.21
N LEU A 109 -1.73 -4.94 16.30
CA LEU A 109 -2.26 -4.98 14.95
C LEU A 109 -3.18 -6.19 14.79
N GLN A 110 -4.21 -6.01 13.97
CA GLN A 110 -5.14 -7.07 13.60
C GLN A 110 -4.86 -7.58 12.19
N ASN A 111 -5.40 -8.74 11.83
CA ASN A 111 -5.39 -9.27 10.47
C ASN A 111 -3.98 -9.38 9.84
N ILE A 112 -2.99 -9.78 10.65
CA ILE A 112 -1.62 -10.03 10.19
C ILE A 112 -1.60 -11.36 9.41
N GLN A 113 -1.10 -11.31 8.18
CA GLN A 113 -1.01 -12.47 7.30
C GLN A 113 0.41 -13.00 7.16
N ALA A 114 1.41 -12.15 7.34
CA ALA A 114 2.82 -12.53 7.40
C ALA A 114 3.64 -11.44 8.10
N VAL A 115 4.83 -11.83 8.56
CA VAL A 115 5.86 -10.91 9.04
C VAL A 115 7.11 -11.05 8.18
N ILE A 116 7.73 -9.91 7.83
CA ILE A 116 9.05 -9.88 7.21
C ILE A 116 10.00 -9.16 8.18
N SER A 117 11.05 -9.83 8.64
CA SER A 117 12.01 -9.30 9.60
C SER A 117 13.39 -9.06 9.02
N TRP A 118 14.11 -8.06 9.54
CA TRP A 118 15.46 -7.74 9.05
C TRP A 118 16.52 -8.67 9.64
N GLN A 119 16.19 -9.30 10.77
CA GLN A 119 17.02 -10.24 11.48
C GLN A 119 16.16 -11.42 11.94
N PRO A 120 16.76 -12.58 12.27
CA PRO A 120 16.04 -13.66 12.93
C PRO A 120 15.45 -13.16 14.25
N LEU A 121 14.13 -13.31 14.40
CA LEU A 121 13.40 -12.89 15.60
C LEU A 121 12.63 -14.08 16.19
N SER A 122 12.65 -14.18 17.52
CA SER A 122 11.87 -15.17 18.26
C SER A 122 10.42 -14.72 18.38
N ILE A 123 9.68 -14.79 17.27
CA ILE A 123 8.24 -14.50 17.23
C ILE A 123 7.49 -15.73 17.76
N LYS A 124 6.82 -15.59 18.90
CA LYS A 124 6.01 -16.68 19.47
C LYS A 124 4.89 -17.04 18.50
N ASN A 125 4.67 -18.34 18.31
CA ASN A 125 3.78 -18.96 17.34
C ASN A 125 2.40 -18.24 17.18
N GLN A 126 2.24 -17.38 16.15
CA GLN A 126 1.04 -16.54 15.95
C GLN A 126 0.16 -16.95 14.74
N GLY A 127 0.39 -18.12 14.14
CA GLY A 127 -0.45 -18.64 13.05
C GLY A 127 -0.20 -18.01 11.67
N TYR A 128 0.83 -17.16 11.52
CA TYR A 128 1.29 -16.62 10.24
C TYR A 128 2.77 -16.94 10.00
N PRO A 129 3.23 -17.01 8.73
CA PRO A 129 4.64 -17.20 8.41
C PRO A 129 5.47 -15.95 8.73
N VAL A 130 6.73 -16.21 9.05
CA VAL A 130 7.76 -15.19 9.28
C VAL A 130 8.88 -15.44 8.28
N PHE A 131 9.28 -14.40 7.57
CA PHE A 131 10.36 -14.44 6.58
C PHE A 131 11.45 -13.43 6.95
N LEU A 132 12.69 -13.70 6.59
CA LEU A 132 13.74 -12.69 6.56
C LEU A 132 13.60 -11.85 5.29
N LEU A 133 14.01 -10.57 5.37
CA LEU A 133 14.04 -9.68 4.21
C LEU A 133 14.86 -10.24 3.03
N GLU A 134 15.89 -11.01 3.33
CA GLU A 134 16.78 -11.64 2.35
C GLU A 134 16.11 -12.82 1.63
N GLU A 135 15.06 -13.41 2.21
CA GLU A 135 14.31 -14.55 1.65
C GLU A 135 13.29 -14.09 0.58
N LYS A 136 13.75 -13.26 -0.37
CA LYS A 136 12.91 -12.60 -1.37
C LYS A 136 12.02 -13.56 -2.13
N GLU A 137 12.59 -14.62 -2.66
CA GLU A 137 11.84 -15.59 -3.47
C GLU A 137 10.78 -16.31 -2.62
N THR A 138 11.08 -16.58 -1.36
CA THR A 138 10.17 -17.29 -0.44
C THR A 138 8.94 -16.43 -0.13
N TYR A 139 9.12 -15.19 0.32
CA TYR A 139 7.97 -14.35 0.67
C TYR A 139 7.20 -13.88 -0.57
N LYS A 140 7.85 -13.70 -1.74
CA LYS A 140 7.16 -13.40 -3.01
C LYS A 140 6.28 -14.58 -3.45
N SER A 141 6.82 -15.80 -3.38
CA SER A 141 6.06 -17.01 -3.71
C SER A 141 4.87 -17.20 -2.77
N TRP A 142 5.07 -16.97 -1.47
CA TRP A 142 3.99 -16.97 -0.48
C TRP A 142 2.94 -15.89 -0.80
N PHE A 143 3.35 -14.66 -1.10
CA PHE A 143 2.46 -13.55 -1.43
C PHE A 143 1.57 -13.85 -2.63
N VAL A 144 2.15 -14.41 -3.70
CA VAL A 144 1.38 -14.81 -4.90
C VAL A 144 0.33 -15.86 -4.54
N ARG A 145 0.73 -16.88 -3.77
CA ARG A 145 -0.21 -17.91 -3.32
C ARG A 145 -1.33 -17.31 -2.48
N TYR A 146 -0.99 -16.50 -1.49
CA TYR A 146 -1.95 -15.83 -0.61
C TYR A 146 -2.97 -15.01 -1.41
N VAL A 147 -2.53 -14.17 -2.35
CA VAL A 147 -3.43 -13.35 -3.17
C VAL A 147 -4.34 -14.22 -4.05
N LYS A 148 -3.82 -15.30 -4.65
CA LYS A 148 -4.63 -16.25 -5.42
C LYS A 148 -5.70 -16.90 -4.54
N ASP A 149 -5.33 -17.38 -3.36
CA ASP A 149 -6.26 -17.99 -2.42
C ASP A 149 -7.37 -17.01 -2.01
N CYS A 150 -7.07 -15.72 -1.85
CA CYS A 150 -8.08 -14.68 -1.60
C CYS A 150 -9.04 -14.44 -2.77
N PHE A 151 -8.58 -14.54 -4.03
CA PHE A 151 -9.46 -14.39 -5.19
C PHE A 151 -10.43 -15.56 -5.35
N PHE A 152 -10.00 -16.79 -5.02
CA PHE A 152 -10.83 -17.99 -5.14
C PHE A 152 -11.72 -18.27 -3.92
N ALA A 153 -11.55 -17.50 -2.84
CA ALA A 153 -12.37 -17.61 -1.62
C ALA A 153 -13.64 -16.73 -1.64
N GLN A 154 -13.89 -16.00 -2.72
CA GLN A 154 -15.12 -15.21 -2.97
C GLN A 154 -16.07 -15.97 -3.88
#